data_AF-A0A349E874-F1
#
_entry.id   AF-A0A349E874-F1
#
_cell.length_a   1.000
_cell.length_b   1.000
_cell.length_c   1.000
_cell.angle_alpha   90.00
_cell.angle_beta   90.00
_cell.angle_gamma   90.00
#
_symmetry.space_group_name_H-M   'P 1'
#
loop_
_entity.id
_entity.type
_entity.pdbx_description
1 polymer ?
#
loop_
_entity_poly.entity_id
_entity_poly.type
_entity_poly.pdbx_seq_one_letter_code
_entity_poly.pdbx_strand_id
1 'polypeptide(L)'
;GEAQGDLPTQLADLESFYRAAKQRFDEDPEFANIARSSVVKLQGGDEEHLTAWQLFIDESLKHCQAVYDKLNVTLSRKDLKAESFYNKELEGVVKKLEDAALLSVSDGARCVFLPEFTGKDGEPLPVIIQKTDGGYLYATTDLAAVAYRSFTLQADRSLYVVDA
;
A
#
# COMPACT_ATOMS: atom_id res chain seq x y z
N GLY A 1 -18.60 26.06 -11.78
CA GLY A 1 -17.15 26.01 -11.95
C GLY A 1 -16.54 26.90 -10.90
N GLU A 2 -15.99 26.31 -9.85
CA GLU A 2 -15.29 27.03 -8.77
C GLU A 2 -14.41 26.10 -7.90
N ALA A 3 -14.28 24.81 -8.25
CA ALA A 3 -13.55 23.82 -7.43
C ALA A 3 -12.10 23.57 -7.88
N GLN A 4 -11.61 24.22 -8.94
CA GLN A 4 -10.29 23.92 -9.53
C GLN A 4 -9.14 24.82 -9.04
N GLY A 5 -9.43 25.87 -8.26
CA GLY A 5 -8.45 26.89 -7.88
C GLY A 5 -7.77 26.72 -6.52
N ASP A 6 -8.26 25.84 -5.63
CA ASP A 6 -7.86 25.84 -4.20
C ASP A 6 -7.19 24.54 -3.72
N LEU A 7 -7.23 23.48 -4.53
CA LEU A 7 -6.54 22.22 -4.24
C LEU A 7 -5.02 22.39 -4.04
N PRO A 8 -4.27 23.13 -4.90
CA PRO A 8 -2.82 23.22 -4.76
C PRO A 8 -2.36 23.85 -3.45
N THR A 9 -3.13 24.82 -2.93
CA THR A 9 -2.78 25.56 -1.71
C THR A 9 -3.12 24.76 -0.45
N GLN A 10 -4.26 24.04 -0.45
CA GLN A 10 -4.65 23.19 0.68
C GLN A 10 -3.77 21.92 0.79
N LEU A 11 -3.24 21.43 -0.34
CA LEU A 11 -2.31 20.31 -0.37
C LEU A 11 -0.94 20.64 0.25
N ALA A 12 -0.59 21.92 0.43
CA ALA A 12 0.65 22.33 1.10
C ALA A 12 0.63 22.05 2.62
N ASP A 13 -0.54 21.78 3.20
CA ASP A 13 -0.67 21.26 4.56
C ASP A 13 -1.49 19.97 4.53
N LEU A 14 -0.82 18.88 4.13
CA LEU A 14 -1.43 17.56 4.02
C LEU A 14 -2.02 17.06 5.34
N GLU A 15 -1.47 17.47 6.48
CA GLU A 15 -2.00 17.06 7.79
C GLU A 15 -3.34 17.72 8.07
N SER A 16 -3.43 19.04 7.88
CA SER A 16 -4.69 19.77 8.01
C SER A 16 -5.73 19.29 7.00
N PHE A 17 -5.33 19.07 5.75
CA PHE A 17 -6.20 18.52 4.71
C PHE A 17 -6.77 17.15 5.11
N TYR A 18 -5.91 16.24 5.58
CA TYR A 18 -6.32 14.90 6.02
C TYR A 18 -7.30 14.97 7.18
N ARG A 19 -7.04 15.80 8.19
CA ARG A 19 -7.93 15.99 9.36
C ARG A 19 -9.30 16.53 8.94
N ALA A 20 -9.33 17.54 8.07
CA ALA A 20 -10.57 18.11 7.55
C ALA A 20 -11.38 17.10 6.72
N ALA A 21 -10.70 16.34 5.85
CA ALA A 21 -11.34 15.29 5.05
C ALA A 21 -11.92 14.17 5.94
N LYS A 22 -11.18 13.76 6.98
CA LYS A 22 -11.64 12.76 7.95
C LYS A 22 -12.86 13.25 8.73
N GLN A 23 -12.84 14.49 9.19
CA GLN A 23 -14.00 15.08 9.87
C GLN A 23 -15.24 15.10 8.97
N ARG A 24 -15.12 15.56 7.72
CA ARG A 24 -16.25 15.51 6.75
C ARG A 24 -16.73 14.08 6.49
N PHE A 25 -15.82 13.12 6.40
CA PHE A 25 -16.19 11.72 6.22
C PHE A 25 -17.03 11.17 7.37
N ASP A 26 -16.77 11.61 8.60
CA ASP A 26 -17.49 11.14 9.78
C ASP A 26 -18.82 11.89 9.98
N GLU A 27 -18.89 13.17 9.62
CA GLU A 27 -20.05 14.04 9.84
C GLU A 27 -21.07 14.07 8.68
N ASP A 28 -20.63 13.83 7.44
CA ASP A 28 -21.45 13.94 6.23
C ASP A 28 -21.57 12.57 5.50
N PRO A 29 -22.73 11.89 5.64
CA PRO A 29 -22.97 10.61 4.98
C PRO A 29 -22.91 10.67 3.44
N GLU A 30 -23.26 11.80 2.83
CA GLU A 30 -23.18 11.98 1.38
C GLU A 30 -21.72 12.04 0.95
N PHE A 31 -20.91 12.82 1.64
CA PHE A 31 -19.46 12.85 1.42
C PHE A 31 -18.81 11.48 1.63
N ALA A 32 -19.21 10.74 2.67
CA ALA A 32 -18.72 9.39 2.90
C ALA A 32 -19.06 8.42 1.75
N ASN A 33 -20.26 8.54 1.18
CA ASN A 33 -20.67 7.75 0.02
C ASN A 33 -19.88 8.12 -1.24
N ILE A 34 -19.65 9.42 -1.47
CA ILE A 34 -18.80 9.91 -2.57
C ILE A 34 -17.38 9.34 -2.41
N ALA A 35 -16.78 9.47 -1.23
CA ALA A 35 -15.42 8.97 -0.96
C ALA A 35 -15.30 7.46 -1.21
N ARG A 36 -16.27 6.65 -0.75
CA ARG A 36 -16.30 5.20 -1.05
C ARG A 36 -16.40 4.93 -2.54
N SER A 37 -17.26 5.66 -3.27
CA SER A 37 -17.40 5.49 -4.72
C SER A 37 -16.13 5.91 -5.48
N SER A 38 -15.43 6.94 -5.00
CA SER A 38 -14.17 7.41 -5.58
C SER A 38 -13.04 6.40 -5.43
N VAL A 39 -13.01 5.61 -4.35
CA VAL A 39 -12.07 4.49 -4.21
C VAL A 39 -12.32 3.44 -5.30
N VAL A 40 -13.58 3.10 -5.55
CA VAL A 40 -13.95 2.14 -6.61
C VAL A 40 -13.54 2.66 -7.99
N LYS A 41 -13.78 3.94 -8.28
CA LYS A 41 -13.36 4.58 -9.55
C LYS A 41 -11.84 4.58 -9.71
N LEU A 42 -11.11 4.92 -8.66
CA LEU A 42 -9.64 4.90 -8.65
C LEU A 42 -9.11 3.48 -8.93
N GLN A 43 -9.66 2.47 -8.27
CA GLN A 43 -9.32 1.06 -8.51
C GLN A 43 -9.70 0.59 -9.92
N GLY A 44 -10.79 1.13 -10.47
CA GLY A 44 -11.23 0.89 -11.84
C GLY A 44 -10.39 1.61 -12.91
N GLY A 45 -9.42 2.43 -12.51
CA GLY A 45 -8.54 3.15 -13.43
C GLY A 45 -9.15 4.41 -14.06
N ASP A 46 -10.13 5.03 -13.40
CA ASP A 46 -10.71 6.30 -13.84
C ASP A 46 -9.66 7.42 -13.93
N GLU A 47 -9.55 8.08 -15.09
CA GLU A 47 -8.48 9.04 -15.38
C GLU A 47 -8.51 10.27 -14.47
N GLU A 48 -9.70 10.80 -14.15
CA GLU A 48 -9.83 11.96 -13.27
C GLU A 48 -9.38 11.64 -11.85
N HIS A 49 -9.79 10.47 -11.33
CA HIS A 49 -9.41 10.02 -10.00
C HIS A 49 -7.91 9.68 -9.92
N LEU A 50 -7.35 9.06 -10.95
CA LEU A 50 -5.91 8.80 -11.05
C LEU A 50 -5.11 10.10 -11.10
N THR A 51 -5.59 11.11 -11.82
CA THR A 51 -4.95 12.43 -11.88
C THR A 51 -4.96 13.10 -10.51
N ALA A 52 -6.11 13.12 -9.84
CA ALA A 52 -6.23 13.65 -8.48
C ALA A 52 -5.29 12.90 -7.51
N TRP A 53 -5.27 11.57 -7.57
CA TRP A 53 -4.38 10.73 -6.77
C TRP A 53 -2.91 11.07 -7.01
N GLN A 54 -2.50 11.25 -8.27
CA GLN A 54 -1.11 11.61 -8.59
C GLN A 54 -0.72 12.97 -8.03
N LEU A 55 -1.64 13.95 -8.00
CA LEU A 55 -1.39 15.26 -7.36
C LEU A 55 -1.12 15.12 -5.86
N PHE A 56 -1.90 14.27 -5.15
CA PHE A 56 -1.65 13.98 -3.74
C PHE A 56 -0.29 13.34 -3.50
N ILE A 57 0.07 12.33 -4.31
CA ILE A 57 1.37 11.66 -4.22
C ILE A 57 2.51 12.65 -4.47
N ASP A 58 2.39 13.47 -5.51
CA ASP A 58 3.43 14.44 -5.86
C ASP A 58 3.64 15.47 -4.76
N GLU A 59 2.57 15.99 -4.16
CA GLU A 59 2.70 16.96 -3.07
C GLU A 59 3.26 16.31 -1.80
N SER A 60 2.84 15.08 -1.47
CA SER A 60 3.40 14.32 -0.34
C SER A 60 4.90 14.07 -0.52
N LEU A 61 5.33 13.67 -1.72
CA LEU A 61 6.74 13.44 -2.00
C LEU A 61 7.57 14.72 -1.95
N LYS A 62 7.02 15.88 -2.33
CA LYS A 62 7.71 17.18 -2.15
C LYS A 62 7.96 17.49 -0.68
N HIS A 63 6.96 17.27 0.19
CA HIS A 63 7.12 17.46 1.64
C HIS A 63 8.20 16.54 2.21
N CYS A 64 8.19 15.25 1.83
CA CYS A 64 9.23 14.31 2.23
C CYS A 64 10.61 14.73 1.73
N GLN A 65 10.74 15.17 0.47
CA GLN A 65 12.01 15.62 -0.09
C GLN A 65 12.57 16.84 0.65
N ALA A 66 11.72 17.81 1.01
CA ALA A 66 12.15 18.97 1.78
C ALA A 66 12.72 18.59 3.17
N VAL A 67 12.22 17.51 3.78
CA VAL A 67 12.79 16.94 5.01
C VAL A 67 14.11 16.22 4.74
N TYR A 68 14.18 15.42 3.68
CA TYR A 68 15.42 14.73 3.27
C TYR A 68 16.55 15.72 2.99
N ASP A 69 16.28 16.82 2.30
CA ASP A 69 17.27 17.85 1.97
C ASP A 69 17.84 18.50 3.24
N LYS A 70 16.99 18.80 4.24
CA LYS A 70 17.43 19.35 5.54
C LYS A 70 18.30 18.39 6.33
N LEU A 71 18.03 17.09 6.20
CA LEU A 71 18.76 16.02 6.89
C LEU A 71 19.96 15.50 6.08
N ASN A 72 20.23 16.06 4.90
CA ASN A 72 21.24 15.58 3.96
C ASN A 72 21.08 14.09 3.63
N VAL A 73 19.83 13.65 3.47
CA VAL A 73 19.47 12.29 3.05
C VAL A 73 19.51 12.22 1.53
N THR A 74 20.14 11.18 0.99
CA THR A 74 20.37 11.03 -0.46
C THR A 74 19.21 10.37 -1.23
N LEU A 75 18.11 10.04 -0.54
CA LEU A 75 16.94 9.44 -1.16
C LEU A 75 16.25 10.45 -2.08
N SER A 76 15.76 9.95 -3.21
CA SER A 76 15.08 10.75 -4.22
C SER A 76 13.94 9.98 -4.89
N ARG A 77 13.17 10.66 -5.74
CA ARG A 77 12.01 10.07 -6.44
C ARG A 77 12.37 8.83 -7.28
N LYS A 78 13.61 8.71 -7.78
CA LYS A 78 14.06 7.55 -8.57
C LYS A 78 14.22 6.28 -7.71
N ASP A 79 14.42 6.46 -6.41
CA ASP A 79 14.66 5.39 -5.44
C ASP A 79 13.33 4.86 -4.88
N LEU A 80 12.21 5.55 -5.17
CA LEU A 80 10.88 5.19 -4.71
C LEU A 80 10.37 3.92 -5.40
N LYS A 81 10.08 2.90 -4.60
CA LYS A 81 9.35 1.68 -4.99
C LYS A 81 8.20 1.46 -4.02
N ALA A 82 7.11 2.21 -4.23
CA ALA A 82 5.89 2.12 -3.42
C ALA A 82 5.20 0.76 -3.58
N GLU A 83 4.31 0.40 -2.66
CA GLU A 83 3.56 -0.87 -2.70
C GLU A 83 2.82 -1.10 -4.02
N SER A 84 2.24 -0.03 -4.58
CA SER A 84 1.51 -0.06 -5.86
C SER A 84 2.36 -0.52 -7.04
N PHE A 85 3.69 -0.38 -6.97
CA PHE A 85 4.62 -0.90 -7.97
C PHE A 85 4.51 -2.42 -8.11
N TYR A 86 4.16 -3.12 -7.04
CA TYR A 86 4.11 -4.59 -6.99
C TYR A 86 2.72 -5.17 -7.28
N ASN A 87 1.68 -4.33 -7.49
CA ASN A 87 0.29 -4.79 -7.64
C ASN A 87 0.11 -5.88 -8.71
N LYS A 88 0.83 -5.80 -9.83
CA LYS A 88 0.76 -6.78 -10.93
C LYS A 88 1.40 -8.13 -10.58
N GLU A 89 2.26 -8.17 -9.58
CA GLU A 89 3.00 -9.36 -9.17
C GLU A 89 2.30 -10.14 -8.04
N LEU A 90 1.33 -9.51 -7.35
CA LEU A 90 0.69 -10.09 -6.16
C LEU A 90 0.01 -11.43 -6.45
N GLU A 91 -0.73 -11.51 -7.57
CA GLU A 91 -1.34 -12.78 -8.01
C GLU A 91 -0.28 -13.86 -8.30
N GLY A 92 0.84 -13.44 -8.91
CA GLY A 92 1.98 -14.32 -9.18
C GLY A 92 2.63 -14.86 -7.91
N VAL A 93 2.66 -14.09 -6.83
CA VAL A 93 3.12 -14.56 -5.50
C VAL A 93 2.19 -15.65 -4.97
N VAL A 94 0.88 -15.43 -5.00
CA VAL A 94 -0.10 -16.44 -4.54
C VAL A 94 0.06 -17.73 -5.33
N LYS A 95 0.15 -17.64 -6.66
CA LYS A 95 0.32 -18.81 -7.52
C LYS A 95 1.61 -19.57 -7.21
N LYS A 96 2.73 -18.89 -6.99
CA LYS A 96 4.00 -19.55 -6.63
C LYS A 96 3.90 -20.33 -5.32
N LEU A 97 3.21 -19.79 -4.32
CA LEU A 97 2.99 -20.47 -3.05
C LEU A 97 2.02 -21.67 -3.20
N GLU A 98 1.03 -21.56 -4.09
CA GLU A 98 0.13 -22.65 -4.45
C GLU A 98 0.88 -23.79 -5.15
N ASP A 99 1.68 -23.47 -6.18
CA ASP A 99 2.50 -24.41 -6.95
C ASP A 99 3.55 -25.12 -6.05
N ALA A 100 4.01 -24.44 -5.00
CA ALA A 100 4.93 -25.00 -4.00
C ALA A 100 4.23 -25.81 -2.89
N ALA A 101 2.90 -25.95 -2.93
CA ALA A 101 2.08 -26.60 -1.90
C ALA A 101 2.25 -26.01 -0.49
N LEU A 102 2.50 -24.70 -0.40
CA LEU A 102 2.67 -23.97 0.87
C LEU A 102 1.38 -23.27 1.32
N LEU A 103 0.42 -23.06 0.42
CA LEU A 103 -0.87 -22.45 0.73
C LEU A 103 -1.86 -23.44 1.33
N SER A 104 -2.55 -22.99 2.37
CA SER A 104 -3.68 -23.66 3.00
C SER A 104 -4.85 -22.68 3.15
N VAL A 105 -6.07 -23.20 3.22
CA VAL A 105 -7.26 -22.37 3.46
C VAL A 105 -7.60 -22.39 4.95
N SER A 106 -7.74 -21.21 5.55
CA SER A 106 -8.16 -21.02 6.94
C SER A 106 -9.23 -19.94 7.00
N ASP A 107 -10.42 -20.27 7.50
CA ASP A 107 -11.57 -19.35 7.55
C ASP A 107 -11.89 -18.65 6.21
N GLY A 108 -11.68 -19.38 5.10
CA GLY A 108 -11.88 -18.89 3.74
C GLY A 108 -10.76 -18.00 3.20
N ALA A 109 -9.76 -17.63 4.00
CA ALA A 109 -8.56 -16.94 3.55
C ALA A 109 -7.48 -17.95 3.11
N ARG A 110 -6.59 -17.52 2.21
CA ARG A 110 -5.40 -18.28 1.81
C ARG A 110 -4.24 -17.88 2.71
N CYS A 111 -3.67 -18.84 3.42
CA CYS A 111 -2.66 -18.64 4.45
C CYS A 111 -1.45 -19.57 4.23
N VAL A 112 -0.28 -19.14 4.73
CA VAL A 112 0.89 -20.00 4.93
C VAL A 112 1.07 -20.20 6.43
N PHE A 113 1.42 -21.42 6.83
CA PHE A 113 1.72 -21.77 8.21
C PHE A 113 3.19 -22.17 8.33
N LEU A 114 3.90 -21.49 9.21
CA LEU A 114 5.30 -21.76 9.50
C LEU A 114 5.40 -22.44 10.87
N PRO A 115 5.92 -23.67 10.97
CA PRO A 115 5.95 -24.43 12.23
C PRO A 115 6.66 -23.70 13.39
N GLU A 116 7.57 -22.79 13.06
CA GLU A 116 8.35 -22.00 14.03
C GLU A 116 7.53 -20.91 14.71
N PHE A 117 6.36 -20.56 14.17
CA PHE A 117 5.52 -19.48 14.66
C PHE A 117 4.20 -20.04 15.17
N THR A 118 4.07 -20.17 16.49
CA THR A 118 2.86 -20.67 17.16
C THR A 118 2.20 -19.62 18.03
N GLY A 119 0.88 -19.69 18.13
CA GLY A 119 0.07 -18.89 19.04
C GLY A 119 0.25 -19.30 20.50
N LYS A 120 -0.43 -18.59 21.40
CA LYS A 120 -0.40 -18.88 22.85
C LYS A 120 -1.04 -20.23 23.20
N ASP A 121 -1.90 -20.71 22.33
CA ASP A 121 -2.59 -22.01 22.37
C ASP A 121 -1.72 -23.15 21.82
N GLY A 122 -0.56 -22.85 21.24
CA GLY A 122 0.33 -23.83 20.62
C GLY A 122 0.00 -24.15 19.17
N GLU A 123 -1.02 -23.52 18.59
CA GLU A 123 -1.41 -23.73 17.19
C GLU A 123 -0.55 -22.87 16.26
N PRO A 124 -0.21 -23.33 15.03
CA PRO A 124 0.54 -22.54 14.06
C PRO A 124 -0.17 -21.22 13.71
N LEU A 125 0.57 -20.11 13.70
CA LEU A 125 0.04 -18.80 13.34
C LEU A 125 -0.13 -18.70 11.81
N PRO A 126 -1.31 -18.30 11.33
CA PRO A 126 -1.52 -18.08 9.91
C PRO A 126 -0.87 -16.77 9.47
N VAL A 127 -0.02 -16.85 8.45
CA VAL A 127 0.35 -15.68 7.63
C VAL A 127 -0.65 -15.58 6.50
N ILE A 128 -1.58 -14.62 6.57
CA ILE A 128 -2.61 -14.41 5.55
C ILE A 128 -1.95 -13.84 4.29
N ILE A 129 -2.04 -14.57 3.19
CA ILE A 129 -1.52 -14.20 1.87
C ILE A 129 -2.61 -13.58 0.99
N GLN A 130 -3.85 -14.04 1.13
CA GLN A 130 -5.00 -13.45 0.44
C GLN A 130 -6.25 -13.62 1.29
N LYS A 131 -6.97 -12.53 1.50
CA LYS A 131 -8.24 -12.53 2.24
C LYS A 131 -9.35 -13.26 1.46
N THR A 132 -10.42 -13.60 2.16
CA THR A 132 -11.62 -14.23 1.60
C THR A 132 -12.30 -13.39 0.51
N ASP A 133 -12.16 -12.05 0.56
CA ASP A 133 -12.67 -11.11 -0.46
C ASP A 133 -11.73 -10.95 -1.68
N GLY A 134 -10.66 -11.76 -1.75
CA GLY A 134 -9.65 -11.69 -2.79
C GLY A 134 -8.60 -10.59 -2.59
N GLY A 135 -8.77 -9.73 -1.58
CA GLY A 135 -7.85 -8.64 -1.28
C GLY A 135 -6.51 -9.12 -0.73
N TYR A 136 -5.45 -8.41 -1.10
CA TYR A 136 -4.09 -8.65 -0.63
C TYR A 136 -3.76 -7.83 0.62
N LEU A 137 -2.75 -8.26 1.36
CA LEU A 137 -2.25 -7.62 2.59
C LEU A 137 -0.74 -7.35 2.46
N TYR A 138 -0.16 -6.79 3.53
CA TYR A 138 1.27 -6.47 3.63
C TYR A 138 2.17 -7.65 3.28
N ALA A 139 1.87 -8.86 3.79
CA ALA A 139 2.67 -10.06 3.54
C ALA A 139 2.84 -10.37 2.04
N THR A 140 1.79 -10.20 1.25
CA THR A 140 1.81 -10.46 -0.20
C THR A 140 2.70 -9.43 -0.91
N THR A 141 2.57 -8.16 -0.55
CA THR A 141 3.38 -7.08 -1.11
C THR A 141 4.85 -7.23 -0.72
N ASP A 142 5.14 -7.60 0.52
CA ASP A 142 6.51 -7.83 0.99
C ASP A 142 7.16 -9.01 0.27
N LEU A 143 6.43 -10.11 0.06
CA LEU A 143 6.92 -11.23 -0.73
C LEU A 143 7.20 -10.83 -2.19
N ALA A 144 6.33 -10.01 -2.79
CA ALA A 144 6.57 -9.47 -4.13
C ALA A 144 7.81 -8.56 -4.16
N ALA A 145 8.00 -7.72 -3.13
CA ALA A 145 9.17 -6.86 -3.00
C ALA A 145 10.46 -7.65 -2.79
N VAL A 146 10.44 -8.70 -1.97
CA VAL A 146 11.56 -9.64 -1.80
C VAL A 146 11.90 -10.31 -3.12
N ALA A 147 10.90 -10.81 -3.85
CA ALA A 147 11.12 -11.44 -5.14
C ALA A 147 11.72 -10.46 -6.17
N TYR A 148 11.21 -9.23 -6.24
CA TYR A 148 11.75 -8.19 -7.11
C TYR A 148 13.22 -7.87 -6.77
N ARG A 149 13.54 -7.67 -5.49
CA ARG A 149 14.91 -7.38 -5.06
C ARG A 149 15.87 -8.55 -5.32
N SER A 150 15.40 -9.78 -5.12
CA SER A 150 16.22 -10.99 -5.26
C SER A 150 16.44 -11.39 -6.72
N PHE A 151 15.41 -11.32 -7.56
CA PHE A 151 15.46 -11.88 -8.91
C PHE A 151 15.59 -10.81 -10.01
N THR A 152 15.05 -9.61 -9.78
CA THR A 152 15.12 -8.51 -10.76
C THR A 152 16.32 -7.62 -10.50
N LEU A 153 16.52 -7.18 -9.25
CA LEU A 153 17.70 -6.39 -8.88
C LEU A 153 18.94 -7.26 -8.61
N GLN A 154 18.75 -8.57 -8.42
CA GLN A 154 19.83 -9.52 -8.12
C GLN A 154 20.66 -9.06 -6.91
N ALA A 155 19.99 -8.54 -5.89
CA ALA A 155 20.67 -8.04 -4.70
C ALA A 155 21.30 -9.20 -3.91
N ASP A 156 22.61 -9.14 -3.68
CA ASP A 156 23.31 -10.10 -2.82
C ASP A 156 22.85 -10.00 -1.35
N ARG A 157 22.39 -8.82 -0.93
CA ARG A 157 21.88 -8.55 0.41
C ARG A 157 20.81 -7.47 0.39
N SER A 158 19.67 -7.74 1.02
CA SER A 158 18.61 -6.75 1.27
C SER A 158 18.56 -6.40 2.76
N LEU A 159 18.57 -5.11 3.09
CA LEU A 159 18.46 -4.60 4.46
C LEU A 159 17.12 -3.89 4.64
N TYR A 160 16.37 -4.27 5.67
CA TYR A 160 15.08 -3.69 6.01
C TYR A 160 15.26 -2.84 7.28
N VAL A 161 15.22 -1.52 7.13
CA VAL A 161 15.30 -0.57 8.25
C VAL A 161 13.89 -0.13 8.60
N VAL A 162 13.28 -0.85 9.54
CA VAL A 162 11.90 -0.70 10.02
C VAL A 162 11.89 -0.66 11.56
N ASP A 163 10.75 -0.37 12.17
CA ASP A 163 10.60 -0.45 13.64
C ASP A 163 10.66 -1.90 14.16
N ALA A 164 10.72 -2.05 15.49
CA ALA A 164 10.94 -3.32 16.19
C ALA A 164 9.66 -3.88 16.83
#